data_AF-A0A7J7QGJ8-F1
#
_entry.id   AF-A0A7J7QGJ8-F1
#
_cell.length_a   1.000
_cell.length_b   1.000
_cell.length_c   1.000
_cell.angle_alpha   90.00
_cell.angle_beta   90.00
_cell.angle_gamma   90.00
#
_symmetry.space_group_name_H-M   'P 1'
#
loop_
_entity.id
_entity.type
_entity.pdbx_description
1 polymer ?
#
loop_
_entity_poly.entity_id
_entity_poly.type
_entity_poly.pdbx_seq_one_letter_code
_entity_poly.pdbx_strand_id
1 'polypeptide(L)'
;MTGQQQDDNDEEWSVVTKKNKAAVTRGREDLGGTSLLSAIFRGSIKSCVKARGVKSASPSITVQPFTMLHLDTLDSVRSVEDALDHLTHTELIHGYKVKGHDAAVEAEKVVKISKLPQVLLLAINRYTYSQDRGSSKLHHNVTYPLSLRMRPQWTSDDCPERRSAQYQLIALVTHHGRNASGAQLAGACITCLF
;
A
#
# COMPACT_ATOMS: atom_id res chain seq x y z
N MET A 1 22.23 41.90 15.04
CA MET A 1 22.57 40.83 14.09
C MET A 1 21.42 39.85 14.10
N THR A 2 20.62 39.90 13.04
CA THR A 2 19.34 39.21 12.84
C THR A 2 19.56 37.71 12.63
N GLY A 3 18.87 36.89 13.42
CA GLY A 3 18.76 35.45 13.19
C GLY A 3 17.85 35.18 12.01
N GLN A 4 18.34 34.43 11.02
CA GLN A 4 17.53 33.92 9.92
C GLN A 4 16.69 32.76 10.46
N GLN A 5 15.37 32.95 10.46
CA GLN A 5 14.40 31.87 10.64
C GLN A 5 14.22 31.23 9.26
N GLN A 6 14.67 29.99 9.14
CA GLN A 6 14.56 29.18 7.93
C GLN A 6 13.11 28.65 7.89
N ASP A 7 12.27 29.29 7.07
CA ASP A 7 10.93 28.82 6.72
C ASP A 7 11.10 27.58 5.83
N ASP A 8 11.13 26.40 6.44
CA ASP A 8 10.90 25.11 5.77
C ASP A 8 9.39 25.01 5.46
N ASN A 9 8.96 25.78 4.46
CA ASN A 9 7.62 25.67 3.92
C ASN A 9 7.60 24.45 2.99
N ASP A 10 7.38 23.26 3.58
CA ASP A 10 7.01 22.05 2.84
C ASP A 10 5.77 22.38 1.99
N GLU A 11 5.98 22.68 0.69
CA GLU A 11 4.92 23.04 -0.26
C GLU A 11 3.84 21.95 -0.28
N GLU A 12 2.73 22.23 0.39
CA GLU A 12 1.56 21.36 0.50
C GLU A 12 0.81 21.36 -0.84
N TRP A 13 1.18 20.46 -1.74
CA TRP A 13 0.55 20.33 -3.06
C TRP A 13 -0.92 19.95 -2.94
N SER A 14 -1.79 20.78 -3.52
CA SER A 14 -3.23 20.47 -3.63
C SER A 14 -3.55 19.94 -5.03
N VAL A 15 -4.14 18.74 -5.10
CA VAL A 15 -4.61 18.14 -6.35
C VAL A 15 -6.12 18.36 -6.45
N VAL A 16 -6.56 18.99 -7.53
CA VAL A 16 -7.98 19.15 -7.84
C VAL A 16 -8.49 17.84 -8.41
N THR A 17 -9.37 17.16 -7.68
CA THR A 17 -10.03 15.94 -8.17
C THR A 17 -11.01 16.28 -9.30
N LYS A 18 -11.44 15.28 -10.10
CA LYS A 18 -12.40 15.41 -11.23
C LYS A 18 -13.73 16.12 -10.90
N LYS A 19 -14.00 16.45 -9.62
CA LYS A 19 -15.17 17.19 -9.14
C LYS A 19 -14.83 18.58 -8.55
N ASN A 20 -13.72 19.19 -8.96
CA ASN A 20 -13.27 20.51 -8.49
C ASN A 20 -13.08 20.62 -6.96
N LYS A 21 -12.84 19.48 -6.28
CA LYS A 21 -12.52 19.44 -4.84
C LYS A 21 -11.02 19.32 -4.67
N ALA A 22 -10.44 20.29 -3.97
CA ALA A 22 -9.04 20.25 -3.55
C ALA A 22 -8.82 19.06 -2.61
N ALA A 23 -7.76 18.30 -2.87
CA ALA A 23 -7.26 17.23 -2.03
C ALA A 23 -5.81 17.55 -1.67
N VAL A 24 -5.46 17.46 -0.40
CA VAL A 24 -4.07 17.66 0.03
C VAL A 24 -3.29 16.40 -0.34
N THR A 25 -2.27 16.53 -1.20
CA THR A 25 -1.42 15.40 -1.59
C THR A 25 -0.05 15.55 -0.93
N ARG A 26 0.36 14.52 -0.20
CA ARG A 26 1.68 14.44 0.46
C ARG A 26 2.44 13.26 -0.11
N GLY A 27 3.69 13.44 -0.52
CA GLY A 27 4.47 12.34 -1.08
C GLY A 27 5.60 12.85 -1.94
N ARG A 28 6.73 12.17 -1.88
CA ARG A 28 7.91 12.51 -2.69
C ARG A 28 8.11 11.41 -3.72
N GLU A 29 7.59 11.63 -4.93
CA GLU A 29 7.73 10.68 -6.05
C GLU A 29 9.21 10.51 -6.46
N ASP A 30 10.03 11.53 -6.19
CA ASP A 30 11.43 11.65 -6.65
C ASP A 30 12.52 11.14 -5.69
N LEU A 31 12.17 10.47 -4.59
CA LEU A 31 13.16 10.10 -3.56
C LEU A 31 14.20 9.05 -3.95
N GLY A 32 14.11 8.42 -5.13
CA GLY A 32 14.92 7.23 -5.41
C GLY A 32 15.61 7.19 -6.76
N GLY A 33 15.82 8.33 -7.42
CA GLY A 33 16.61 8.44 -8.65
C GLY A 33 16.08 7.61 -9.84
N THR A 34 16.72 7.81 -11.00
CA THR A 34 16.42 7.15 -12.27
C THR A 34 17.34 5.93 -12.48
N SER A 35 17.35 5.00 -11.53
CA SER A 35 18.15 3.77 -11.66
C SER A 35 17.40 2.70 -12.46
N LEU A 36 18.13 1.72 -13.00
CA LEU A 36 17.51 0.57 -13.66
C LEU A 36 16.59 -0.20 -12.69
N LEU A 37 16.96 -0.29 -11.42
CA LEU A 37 16.13 -0.92 -10.39
C LEU A 37 14.82 -0.17 -10.18
N SER A 38 14.83 1.17 -10.19
CA SER A 38 13.60 1.95 -10.09
C SER A 38 12.76 1.89 -11.35
N ALA A 39 13.36 1.77 -12.53
CA ALA A 39 12.62 1.59 -13.78
C ALA A 39 11.84 0.27 -13.82
N ILE A 40 12.40 -0.80 -13.24
CA ILE A 40 11.84 -2.15 -13.30
C ILE A 40 10.88 -2.44 -12.13
N PHE A 41 11.31 -2.17 -10.90
CA PHE A 41 10.60 -2.63 -9.69
C PHE A 41 9.77 -1.57 -9.00
N ARG A 42 9.89 -0.27 -9.37
CA ARG A 42 9.16 0.79 -8.66
C ARG A 42 7.70 0.89 -9.13
N GLY A 43 6.79 0.62 -8.21
CA GLY A 43 5.41 1.07 -8.28
C GLY A 43 5.15 2.23 -7.32
N SER A 44 3.91 2.67 -7.27
CA SER A 44 3.43 3.65 -6.29
C SER A 44 2.07 3.22 -5.72
N ILE A 45 1.88 3.45 -4.44
CA ILE A 45 0.61 3.32 -3.74
C ILE A 45 0.08 4.72 -3.43
N LYS A 46 -1.24 4.86 -3.44
CA LYS A 46 -1.98 6.03 -3.01
C LYS A 46 -2.89 5.65 -1.84
N SER A 47 -2.65 6.25 -0.68
CA SER A 47 -3.52 6.17 0.50
C SER A 47 -4.41 7.42 0.57
N CYS A 48 -5.72 7.25 0.58
CA CYS A 48 -6.68 8.33 0.68
C CYS A 48 -7.47 8.19 1.99
N VAL A 49 -7.45 9.23 2.82
CA VAL A 49 -8.23 9.33 4.06
C VAL A 49 -9.27 10.44 3.90
N LYS A 50 -10.54 10.13 4.15
CA LYS A 50 -11.64 11.07 3.99
C LYS A 50 -12.55 11.04 5.22
N ALA A 51 -12.71 12.19 5.86
CA ALA A 51 -13.67 12.35 6.95
C ALA A 51 -15.11 12.11 6.47
N ARG A 52 -15.90 11.38 7.26
CA ARG A 52 -17.33 11.16 7.03
C ARG A 52 -18.12 12.33 7.61
N GLY A 53 -19.19 12.75 6.94
CA GLY A 53 -20.10 13.80 7.41
C GLY A 53 -19.59 15.24 7.33
N VAL A 54 -18.27 15.48 7.27
CA VAL A 54 -17.69 16.83 7.23
C VAL A 54 -17.45 17.29 5.79
N LYS A 55 -18.36 18.09 5.22
CA LYS A 55 -18.29 18.54 3.81
C LYS A 55 -17.12 19.48 3.51
N SER A 56 -16.68 20.25 4.50
CA SER A 56 -15.55 21.19 4.39
C SER A 56 -14.20 20.49 4.41
N ALA A 57 -14.13 19.22 4.85
CA ALA A 57 -12.89 18.47 4.91
C ALA A 57 -12.50 17.96 3.52
N SER A 58 -11.36 18.44 3.00
CA SER A 58 -10.71 17.84 1.84
C SER A 58 -10.16 16.45 2.21
N PRO A 59 -10.15 15.49 1.27
CA PRO A 59 -9.48 14.22 1.50
C PRO A 59 -7.96 14.45 1.61
N SER A 60 -7.34 13.74 2.53
CA SER A 60 -5.89 13.65 2.66
C SER A 60 -5.39 12.48 1.81
N ILE A 61 -4.54 12.77 0.85
CA ILE A 61 -3.97 11.79 -0.07
C ILE A 61 -2.48 11.71 0.19
N THR A 62 -1.95 10.50 0.37
CA THR A 62 -0.51 10.26 0.42
C THR A 62 -0.12 9.33 -0.71
N VAL A 63 0.94 9.68 -1.45
CA VAL A 63 1.52 8.82 -2.49
C VAL A 63 2.89 8.37 -2.02
N GLN A 64 3.10 7.06 -2.01
CA GLN A 64 4.35 6.45 -1.58
C GLN A 64 4.87 5.47 -2.63
N PRO A 65 6.17 5.55 -3.02
CA PRO A 65 6.77 4.55 -3.88
C PRO A 65 6.93 3.23 -3.13
N PHE A 66 6.85 2.12 -3.86
CA PHE A 66 7.22 0.79 -3.34
C PHE A 66 8.06 0.04 -4.37
N THR A 67 8.93 -0.85 -3.89
CA THR A 67 9.61 -1.87 -4.72
C THR A 67 9.07 -3.27 -4.46
N MET A 68 8.39 -3.46 -3.34
CA MET A 68 7.79 -4.72 -2.91
C MET A 68 6.50 -4.42 -2.14
N LEU A 69 5.44 -5.18 -2.40
CA LEU A 69 4.20 -5.11 -1.64
C LEU A 69 4.22 -6.18 -0.56
N HIS A 70 4.13 -5.74 0.69
CA HIS A 70 3.93 -6.63 1.82
C HIS A 70 2.44 -6.94 1.95
N LEU A 71 2.08 -8.20 1.82
CA LEU A 71 0.74 -8.71 1.87
C LEU A 71 0.53 -9.43 3.21
N ASP A 72 -0.36 -8.90 4.04
CA ASP A 72 -0.70 -9.50 5.30
C ASP A 72 -1.58 -10.74 5.11
N THR A 73 -1.21 -11.83 5.78
CA THR A 73 -2.03 -13.04 5.83
C THR A 73 -2.84 -13.07 7.10
N LEU A 74 -4.03 -12.49 7.05
CA LEU A 74 -5.03 -12.69 8.10
C LEU A 74 -5.63 -14.10 8.00
N ASP A 75 -6.31 -14.55 9.04
CA ASP A 75 -6.97 -15.86 9.05
C ASP A 75 -8.04 -16.03 7.96
N SER A 76 -8.50 -14.95 7.33
CA SER A 76 -9.44 -14.93 6.20
C SER A 76 -8.75 -15.12 4.84
N VAL A 77 -7.44 -14.88 4.73
CA VAL A 77 -6.71 -14.85 3.44
C VAL A 77 -6.38 -16.27 3.00
N ARG A 78 -6.74 -16.64 1.75
CA ARG A 78 -6.43 -17.96 1.18
C ARG A 78 -5.68 -17.89 -0.15
N SER A 79 -5.63 -16.72 -0.77
CA SER A 79 -4.95 -16.47 -2.04
C SER A 79 -4.22 -15.11 -2.04
N VAL A 80 -3.31 -14.93 -3.00
CA VAL A 80 -2.68 -13.63 -3.28
C VAL A 80 -3.75 -12.57 -3.61
N GLU A 81 -4.79 -12.97 -4.34
CA GLU A 81 -5.91 -12.10 -4.68
C GLU A 81 -6.68 -11.65 -3.42
N ASP A 82 -6.94 -12.56 -2.47
CA ASP A 82 -7.58 -12.19 -1.20
C ASP A 82 -6.72 -11.21 -0.41
N ALA A 83 -5.41 -11.40 -0.43
CA ALA A 83 -4.48 -10.52 0.27
C ALA A 83 -4.43 -9.12 -0.38
N LEU A 84 -4.51 -9.03 -1.71
CA LEU A 84 -4.64 -7.76 -2.43
C LEU A 84 -6.01 -7.09 -2.21
N ASP A 85 -7.08 -7.89 -2.12
CA ASP A 85 -8.40 -7.40 -1.72
C ASP A 85 -8.35 -6.81 -0.29
N HIS A 86 -7.66 -7.46 0.65
CA HIS A 86 -7.44 -6.92 2.01
C HIS A 86 -6.59 -5.65 2.02
N LEU A 87 -5.45 -5.64 1.32
CA LEU A 87 -4.56 -4.47 1.21
C LEU A 87 -5.31 -3.23 0.73
N THR A 88 -6.29 -3.41 -0.16
CA THR A 88 -7.01 -2.33 -0.81
C THR A 88 -8.44 -2.13 -0.31
N HIS A 89 -8.79 -2.82 0.78
CA HIS A 89 -10.07 -2.71 1.47
C HIS A 89 -10.23 -1.31 2.08
N THR A 90 -11.49 -0.90 2.27
CA THR A 90 -11.79 0.38 2.94
C THR A 90 -11.80 0.18 4.45
N GLU A 91 -10.93 0.87 5.16
CA GLU A 91 -10.83 0.83 6.61
C GLU A 91 -11.57 2.01 7.23
N LEU A 92 -12.28 1.77 8.34
CA LEU A 92 -12.84 2.83 9.16
C LEU A 92 -11.83 3.25 10.23
N ILE A 93 -11.59 4.56 10.30
CA ILE A 93 -10.75 5.19 11.32
C ILE A 93 -11.67 5.95 12.26
N HIS A 94 -11.69 5.54 13.52
CA HIS A 94 -12.39 6.26 14.58
C HIS A 94 -11.48 7.33 15.19
N GLY A 95 -12.09 8.41 15.67
CA GLY A 95 -11.35 9.48 16.36
C GLY A 95 -10.50 10.37 15.44
N TYR A 96 -10.81 10.42 14.14
CA TYR A 96 -10.10 11.27 13.19
C TYR A 96 -10.36 12.75 13.48
N LYS A 97 -9.29 13.54 13.65
CA LYS A 97 -9.38 14.98 13.92
C LYS A 97 -9.28 15.76 12.61
N VAL A 98 -10.27 16.59 12.34
CA VAL A 98 -10.29 17.50 11.19
C VAL A 98 -9.90 18.90 11.67
N LYS A 99 -8.99 19.57 10.97
CA LYS A 99 -8.63 20.97 11.28
C LYS A 99 -9.89 21.85 11.19
N GLY A 100 -10.16 22.64 12.23
CA GLY A 100 -11.35 23.51 12.29
C GLY A 100 -12.65 22.77 12.64
N HIS A 101 -12.58 21.55 13.16
CA HIS A 101 -13.72 20.81 13.71
C HIS A 101 -13.36 20.28 15.10
N ASP A 102 -14.09 20.71 16.13
CA ASP A 102 -13.75 20.44 17.53
C ASP A 102 -13.93 18.97 17.93
N ALA A 103 -14.94 18.31 17.35
CA ALA A 103 -15.22 16.91 17.62
C ALA A 103 -14.44 15.98 16.70
N ALA A 104 -13.95 14.87 17.24
CA ALA A 104 -13.40 13.80 16.44
C ALA A 104 -14.52 13.09 15.65
N VAL A 105 -14.22 12.71 14.41
CA VAL A 105 -15.19 12.09 13.49
C VAL A 105 -14.68 10.75 13.00
N GLU A 106 -15.54 9.99 12.34
CA GLU A 106 -15.10 8.82 11.58
C GLU A 106 -14.49 9.23 10.24
N ALA A 107 -13.49 8.49 9.78
CA ALA A 107 -12.93 8.64 8.45
C ALA A 107 -12.84 7.29 7.74
N GLU A 108 -12.93 7.30 6.42
CA GLU A 108 -12.68 6.14 5.57
C GLU A 108 -11.26 6.27 5.00
N LYS A 109 -10.45 5.21 5.15
CA LYS A 109 -9.13 5.10 4.55
C LYS A 109 -9.15 4.02 3.48
N VAL A 110 -8.61 4.35 2.31
CA VAL A 110 -8.47 3.41 1.19
C VAL A 110 -7.07 3.49 0.63
N VAL A 111 -6.46 2.33 0.43
CA VAL A 111 -5.17 2.19 -0.23
C VAL A 111 -5.40 1.61 -1.63
N LYS A 112 -4.76 2.18 -2.65
CA LYS A 112 -4.80 1.70 -4.04
C LYS A 112 -3.42 1.79 -4.68
N ILE A 113 -3.14 0.92 -5.64
CA ILE A 113 -1.92 0.99 -6.45
C ILE A 113 -2.12 2.04 -7.55
N SER A 114 -1.35 3.12 -7.54
CA SER A 114 -1.44 4.20 -8.54
C SER A 114 -0.50 4.03 -9.71
N LYS A 115 0.62 3.33 -9.53
CA LYS A 115 1.55 2.96 -10.59
C LYS A 115 1.98 1.52 -10.40
N LEU A 116 1.84 0.72 -11.45
CA LEU A 116 2.27 -0.66 -11.47
C LEU A 116 3.74 -0.76 -11.91
N PRO A 117 4.60 -1.55 -11.23
CA PRO A 117 5.96 -1.81 -11.69
C PRO A 117 5.95 -2.77 -12.89
N GLN A 118 7.03 -2.78 -13.68
CA GLN A 118 7.19 -3.80 -14.72
C GLN A 118 7.34 -5.20 -14.12
N VAL A 119 8.02 -5.29 -12.97
CA VAL A 119 8.17 -6.52 -12.18
C VAL A 119 7.56 -6.30 -10.81
N LEU A 120 6.50 -7.06 -10.51
CA LEU A 120 5.81 -6.99 -9.24
C LEU A 120 6.41 -7.99 -8.26
N LEU A 121 6.93 -7.47 -7.14
CA LEU A 121 7.38 -8.27 -6.02
C LEU A 121 6.32 -8.26 -4.93
N LEU A 122 5.80 -9.44 -4.58
CA LEU A 122 4.86 -9.61 -3.49
C LEU A 122 5.54 -10.39 -2.36
N ALA A 123 5.51 -9.86 -1.15
CA ALA A 123 6.00 -10.50 0.06
C ALA A 123 4.83 -10.90 0.97
N ILE A 124 4.64 -12.20 1.19
CA ILE A 124 3.58 -12.67 2.08
C ILE A 124 4.08 -12.68 3.54
N ASN A 125 3.49 -11.84 4.39
CA ASN A 125 3.82 -11.71 5.81
C ASN A 125 3.21 -12.85 6.64
N ARG A 126 3.88 -14.00 6.70
CA ARG A 126 3.41 -15.21 7.40
C ARG A 126 3.66 -15.25 8.91
N TYR A 127 4.05 -14.14 9.53
CA TYR A 127 4.37 -14.08 10.96
C TYR A 127 3.40 -13.18 11.68
N THR A 128 2.81 -13.70 12.75
CA THR A 128 1.90 -12.95 13.63
C THR A 128 2.45 -12.95 15.03
N TYR A 129 2.15 -11.91 15.78
CA TYR A 129 2.48 -11.82 17.19
C TYR A 129 1.19 -11.76 18.02
N SER A 130 1.11 -12.59 19.05
CA SER A 130 0.07 -12.55 20.06
C SER A 130 0.71 -12.50 21.44
N GLN A 131 0.13 -11.73 22.37
CA GLN A 131 0.64 -11.62 23.74
C GLN A 131 0.70 -12.98 24.44
N ASP A 132 -0.28 -13.86 24.18
CA ASP A 132 -0.38 -15.16 24.85
C ASP A 132 0.53 -16.24 24.25
N ARG A 133 0.83 -16.16 22.95
CA ARG A 133 1.54 -17.21 22.19
C ARG A 133 2.89 -16.78 21.64
N GLY A 134 3.28 -15.51 21.81
CA GLY A 134 4.46 -14.94 21.20
C GLY A 134 4.36 -14.88 19.66
N SER A 135 5.51 -14.96 18.99
CA SER A 135 5.60 -14.99 17.53
C SER A 135 5.26 -16.38 17.00
N SER A 136 4.28 -16.47 16.11
CA SER A 136 3.85 -17.71 15.47
C SER A 136 3.90 -17.59 13.95
N LYS A 137 4.21 -18.71 13.28
CA LYS A 137 4.15 -18.81 11.82
C LYS A 137 2.74 -19.25 11.41
N LEU A 138 2.19 -18.58 10.41
CA LEU A 138 0.93 -18.97 9.79
C LEU A 138 1.18 -20.13 8.83
N HIS A 139 0.53 -21.25 9.13
CA HIS A 139 0.68 -22.51 8.42
C HIS A 139 -0.42 -22.76 7.37
N HIS A 140 -1.44 -21.90 7.29
CA HIS A 140 -2.46 -22.04 6.24
C HIS A 140 -1.84 -21.79 4.85
N ASN A 141 -2.34 -22.52 3.85
CA ASN A 141 -1.88 -22.37 2.48
C ASN A 141 -2.41 -21.04 1.90
N VAL A 142 -1.55 -20.36 1.14
CA VAL A 142 -1.93 -19.18 0.35
C VAL A 142 -1.65 -19.54 -1.09
N THR A 143 -2.71 -19.66 -1.88
CA THR A 143 -2.61 -19.96 -3.31
C THR A 143 -2.12 -18.72 -4.08
N TYR A 144 -1.38 -18.96 -5.14
CA TYR A 144 -0.90 -17.91 -6.04
C TYR A 144 -1.10 -18.40 -7.48
N PRO A 145 -1.71 -17.60 -8.37
CA PRO A 145 -1.94 -18.02 -9.74
C PRO A 145 -0.64 -17.94 -10.55
N LEU A 146 -0.51 -18.80 -11.56
CA LEU A 146 0.56 -18.66 -12.57
C LEU A 146 0.39 -17.37 -13.38
N SER A 147 -0.84 -16.85 -13.47
CA SER A 147 -1.12 -15.59 -14.12
C SER A 147 -2.05 -14.73 -13.27
N LEU A 148 -1.54 -13.58 -12.80
CA LEU A 148 -2.25 -12.64 -11.95
C LEU A 148 -2.77 -11.47 -12.78
N ARG A 149 -4.08 -11.42 -13.01
CA ARG A 149 -4.73 -10.27 -13.64
C ARG A 149 -5.00 -9.20 -12.59
N MET A 150 -4.50 -7.98 -12.80
CA MET A 150 -4.76 -6.86 -11.88
C MET A 150 -6.20 -6.40 -12.01
N ARG A 151 -6.93 -6.40 -10.88
CA ARG A 151 -8.33 -5.97 -10.85
C ARG A 151 -8.42 -4.44 -10.72
N PRO A 152 -9.41 -3.79 -11.37
CA PRO A 152 -9.63 -2.36 -11.23
C PRO A 152 -9.88 -1.88 -9.79
N GLN A 153 -10.35 -2.77 -8.91
CA GLN A 153 -10.54 -2.45 -7.50
C GLN A 153 -9.23 -2.30 -6.73
N TRP A 154 -8.10 -2.85 -7.20
CA TRP A 154 -6.81 -2.73 -6.52
C TRP A 154 -6.05 -1.48 -6.93
N THR A 155 -6.37 -0.94 -8.11
CA THR A 155 -5.67 0.18 -8.73
C THR A 155 -6.49 1.47 -8.64
N SER A 156 -5.80 2.61 -8.59
CA SER A 156 -6.45 3.92 -8.58
C SER A 156 -6.98 4.27 -9.98
N ASP A 157 -7.95 5.18 -10.05
CA ASP A 157 -8.58 5.57 -11.32
C ASP A 157 -7.62 6.18 -12.36
N ASP A 158 -6.51 6.72 -11.89
CA ASP A 158 -5.44 7.35 -12.67
C ASP A 158 -4.28 6.41 -13.02
N CYS A 159 -4.33 5.13 -12.61
CA CYS A 159 -3.35 4.13 -13.03
C CYS A 159 -3.51 3.80 -14.53
N PRO A 160 -2.50 4.04 -15.39
CA PRO A 160 -2.62 3.87 -16.84
C PRO A 160 -2.97 2.43 -17.26
N GLU A 161 -2.38 1.44 -16.61
CA GLU A 161 -2.48 0.03 -16.95
C GLU A 161 -3.68 -0.68 -16.29
N ARG A 162 -4.53 0.07 -15.56
CA ARG A 162 -5.63 -0.44 -14.72
C ARG A 162 -6.52 -1.52 -15.34
N ARG A 163 -6.73 -1.49 -16.66
CA ARG A 163 -7.67 -2.40 -17.35
C ARG A 163 -7.01 -3.58 -18.05
N SER A 164 -5.70 -3.51 -18.29
CA SER A 164 -4.96 -4.45 -19.12
C SER A 164 -3.81 -5.15 -18.40
N ALA A 165 -3.43 -4.70 -17.20
CA ALA A 165 -2.30 -5.27 -16.48
C ALA A 165 -2.55 -6.73 -16.07
N GLN A 166 -1.62 -7.58 -16.46
CA GLN A 166 -1.54 -8.99 -16.12
C GLN A 166 -0.07 -9.34 -15.92
N TYR A 167 0.22 -10.14 -14.91
CA TYR A 167 1.56 -10.63 -14.63
C TYR A 167 1.61 -12.15 -14.71
N GLN A 168 2.73 -12.70 -15.16
CA GLN A 168 3.05 -14.13 -15.11
C GLN A 168 3.97 -14.41 -13.93
N LEU A 169 3.70 -15.48 -13.18
CA LEU A 169 4.59 -15.95 -12.14
C LEU A 169 5.86 -16.53 -12.75
N ILE A 170 7.02 -15.98 -12.39
CA ILE A 170 8.32 -16.45 -12.92
C ILE A 170 9.25 -16.98 -11.83
N ALA A 171 9.09 -16.53 -10.59
CA ALA A 171 9.89 -17.01 -9.48
C ALA A 171 9.10 -17.00 -8.18
N LEU A 172 9.42 -17.96 -7.33
CA LEU A 172 8.84 -18.14 -6.02
C LEU A 172 9.95 -18.47 -5.02
N VAL A 173 10.01 -17.70 -3.94
CA VAL A 173 10.85 -18.03 -2.79
C VAL A 173 9.96 -18.60 -1.70
N THR A 174 10.24 -19.82 -1.24
CA THR A 174 9.45 -20.49 -0.19
C THR A 174 10.27 -20.75 1.07
N HIS A 175 9.66 -20.52 2.24
CA HIS A 175 10.28 -20.85 3.53
C HIS A 175 9.82 -22.19 4.09
N HIS A 176 10.75 -23.11 4.26
CA HIS A 176 10.55 -24.39 4.94
C HIS A 176 11.07 -24.27 6.39
N GLY A 177 10.18 -24.39 7.37
CA GLY A 177 10.53 -24.22 8.79
C GLY A 177 9.30 -24.14 9.68
N ARG A 178 9.39 -24.71 10.89
CA ARG A 178 8.25 -24.89 11.81
C ARG A 178 8.12 -23.76 12.84
N ASN A 179 9.20 -23.06 13.18
CA ASN A 179 9.26 -22.08 14.27
C ASN A 179 9.77 -20.71 13.80
N ALA A 180 9.38 -19.64 14.50
CA ALA A 180 9.84 -18.27 14.25
C ALA A 180 11.29 -18.00 14.72
N SER A 181 11.86 -18.87 15.57
CA SER A 181 13.13 -18.67 16.27
C SER A 181 14.34 -19.40 15.67
N GLY A 182 14.17 -20.13 14.56
CA GLY A 182 15.28 -20.73 13.81
C GLY A 182 15.50 -19.94 12.52
N ALA A 183 16.54 -19.13 12.47
CA ALA A 183 16.84 -18.28 11.31
C ALA A 183 17.18 -19.12 10.07
N GLN A 184 16.21 -19.27 9.17
CA GLN A 184 16.42 -19.37 7.72
C GLN A 184 15.44 -18.38 7.07
N LEU A 185 15.97 -17.40 6.32
CA LEU A 185 15.25 -16.23 5.81
C LEU A 185 13.93 -16.63 5.09
N ALA A 186 12.86 -15.85 5.32
CA ALA A 186 11.51 -16.32 5.07
C ALA A 186 10.46 -15.25 4.72
N GLY A 187 10.77 -14.35 3.79
CA GLY A 187 9.73 -13.67 3.03
C GLY A 187 9.33 -14.56 1.86
N ALA A 188 8.05 -14.82 1.64
CA ALA A 188 7.64 -15.42 0.37
C ALA A 188 7.69 -14.34 -0.69
N CYS A 189 8.82 -14.21 -1.40
CA CYS A 189 8.95 -13.31 -2.54
C CYS A 189 8.36 -14.01 -3.76
N ILE A 190 7.19 -13.56 -4.19
CA ILE A 190 6.58 -13.96 -5.45
C ILE A 190 7.00 -12.91 -6.47
N THR A 191 7.79 -13.32 -7.45
CA THR A 191 8.21 -12.46 -8.56
C THR A 191 7.28 -12.75 -9.74
N CYS A 192 6.47 -11.76 -10.10
CA CYS A 192 5.64 -11.84 -11.30
C CYS A 192 6.15 -10.86 -12.37
N LEU A 193 6.38 -11.35 -13.60
CA LEU A 193 6.90 -10.59 -14.73
C LEU A 193 5.85 -10.46 -15.86
N PHE A 194 5.94 -9.35 -16.59
CA PHE A 194 5.00 -8.87 -17.61
C PHE A 194 5.05 -9.66 -18.93
#